data_AF-A0AA39MQH4-F1
#
_entry.id   AF-A0AA39MQH4-F1
#
_cell.length_a   1.000
_cell.length_b   1.000
_cell.length_c   1.000
_cell.angle_alpha   90.00
_cell.angle_beta   90.00
_cell.angle_gamma   90.00
#
_symmetry.space_group_name_H-M   'P 1'
#
loop_
_entity.id
_entity.type
_entity.pdbx_description
1 polymer ?
#
loop_
_entity_poly.entity_id
_entity_poly.type
_entity_poly.pdbx_seq_one_letter_code
_entity_poly.pdbx_strand_id
1 'polypeptide(L)'
;KIVNVLGVKMEIGSPFICSYLLGMPDHYTNKKFAVCFWQNYVSYVRRAWNHLDTHVPPEKVQIRKYKGSLIGVSVVEDYVYRPDELNHLSLYDWVCQCYCEKSTWKNKTATARSYESANKTTKNDNVEVEDISLSNSLNDFIVPDELAFTTDVLKGSYTFQKEHPLSSTHHIVYRDQLKAFIPNFIGSVLPRRDHGDYEYYCCTMLTLFHPWRSGMELKLAGDTWSASFAKYSFTPCQLEIMQHFNLRYECLDARDDFRAQLKKG
;
A
#
# COMPACT_ATOMS: atom_id res chain seq x y z
N LYS A 1 -3.25 -52.61 8.85
CA LYS A 1 -3.61 -51.60 9.87
C LYS A 1 -3.60 -50.21 9.22
N ILE A 2 -4.72 -49.80 8.63
CA ILE A 2 -5.03 -48.42 8.24
C ILE A 2 -6.43 -48.18 8.82
N VAL A 3 -6.48 -47.61 10.02
CA VAL A 3 -7.73 -47.25 10.70
C VAL A 3 -7.48 -45.87 11.30
N ASN A 4 -7.51 -44.85 10.45
CA ASN A 4 -7.71 -43.44 10.81
C ASN A 4 -7.72 -42.55 9.55
N VAL A 5 -8.63 -42.84 8.62
CA VAL A 5 -8.97 -41.91 7.51
C VAL A 5 -10.47 -41.60 7.55
N LEU A 6 -11.02 -41.43 8.76
CA LEU A 6 -12.44 -41.08 8.98
C LEU A 6 -12.61 -39.92 9.98
N GLY A 7 -11.59 -39.07 10.12
CA GLY A 7 -11.62 -37.83 10.91
C GLY A 7 -11.71 -36.55 10.06
N VAL A 8 -12.23 -36.61 8.83
CA VAL A 8 -12.38 -35.43 7.95
C VAL A 8 -13.81 -35.30 7.43
N LYS A 9 -14.79 -35.41 8.32
CA LYS A 9 -16.08 -34.76 8.14
C LYS A 9 -16.21 -33.77 9.29
N MET A 10 -15.83 -32.53 9.04
CA MET A 10 -16.20 -31.43 9.92
C MET A 10 -17.71 -31.27 9.80
N GLU A 11 -18.46 -31.63 10.84
CA GLU A 11 -19.85 -31.22 10.95
C GLU A 11 -19.86 -29.70 11.12
N ILE A 12 -20.41 -29.02 10.11
CA ILE A 12 -20.64 -27.58 10.13
C ILE A 12 -21.72 -27.35 11.20
N GLY A 13 -21.37 -26.68 12.30
CA GLY A 13 -22.32 -26.45 13.40
C GLY A 13 -23.56 -25.71 12.92
N SER A 14 -24.75 -26.01 13.48
CA SER A 14 -26.01 -25.36 13.11
C SER A 14 -25.97 -23.82 13.08
N PRO A 15 -25.27 -23.12 14.00
CA PRO A 15 -25.10 -21.67 13.91
C PRO A 15 -24.35 -21.22 12.66
N PHE A 16 -23.35 -21.99 12.23
CA PHE A 16 -22.55 -21.71 11.04
C PHE A 16 -23.37 -21.99 9.76
N ILE A 17 -24.17 -23.06 9.72
CA ILE A 17 -25.16 -23.29 8.64
C ILE A 17 -26.16 -22.14 8.55
N CYS A 18 -26.71 -21.70 9.69
CA CYS A 18 -27.67 -20.60 9.75
C CYS A 18 -27.06 -19.29 9.23
N SER A 19 -25.81 -18.99 9.59
CA SER A 19 -25.04 -17.85 9.08
C SER A 19 -24.97 -17.87 7.54
N TYR A 20 -24.63 -19.01 6.94
CA TYR A 20 -24.60 -19.17 5.48
C TYR A 20 -25.98 -19.02 4.83
N LEU A 21 -27.03 -19.61 5.43
CA LEU A 21 -28.40 -19.50 4.93
C LEU A 21 -28.92 -18.06 4.98
N LEU A 22 -28.47 -17.27 5.96
CA LEU A 22 -28.78 -15.85 6.10
C LEU A 22 -27.87 -14.95 5.24
N GLY A 23 -26.91 -15.52 4.50
CA GLY A 23 -25.97 -14.77 3.67
C GLY A 23 -24.94 -13.95 4.46
N MET A 24 -24.73 -14.28 5.73
CA MET A 24 -23.72 -13.61 6.55
C MET A 24 -22.31 -14.06 6.14
N PRO A 25 -21.36 -13.13 5.93
CA PRO A 25 -20.00 -13.48 5.54
C PRO A 25 -19.23 -14.12 6.70
N ASP A 26 -18.39 -15.10 6.37
CA ASP A 26 -17.53 -15.83 7.33
C ASP A 26 -16.37 -15.00 7.92
N HIS A 27 -16.25 -13.74 7.54
CA HIS A 27 -15.16 -12.87 7.99
C HIS A 27 -15.66 -11.44 8.21
N TYR A 28 -15.29 -10.89 9.36
CA TYR A 28 -15.37 -9.46 9.61
C TYR A 28 -14.06 -8.82 9.15
N THR A 29 -14.11 -8.01 8.10
CA THR A 29 -12.92 -7.31 7.60
C THR A 29 -13.33 -5.90 7.16
N ASN A 30 -13.16 -4.93 8.07
CA ASN A 30 -13.45 -3.52 7.79
C ASN A 30 -12.44 -2.89 6.81
N LYS A 31 -11.26 -3.50 6.67
CA LYS A 31 -10.13 -3.00 5.85
C LYS A 31 -9.46 -4.13 5.09
N LYS A 32 -9.11 -3.86 3.83
CA LYS A 32 -8.36 -4.81 2.99
C LYS A 32 -6.87 -4.58 3.17
N PHE A 33 -6.08 -5.63 2.98
CA PHE A 33 -4.63 -5.57 3.10
C PHE A 33 -3.97 -5.62 1.72
N ALA A 34 -2.92 -4.81 1.54
CA ALA A 34 -2.07 -4.80 0.35
C ALA A 34 -0.73 -5.47 0.67
N VAL A 35 -0.34 -6.50 -0.10
CA VAL A 35 0.96 -7.14 0.11
C VAL A 35 2.08 -6.20 -0.35
N CYS A 36 3.04 -5.94 0.54
CA CYS A 36 4.19 -5.08 0.27
C CYS A 36 5.50 -5.84 0.48
N PHE A 37 6.17 -6.22 -0.62
CA PHE A 37 7.52 -6.80 -0.61
C PHE A 37 8.59 -5.71 -0.46
N TRP A 38 8.58 -5.01 0.68
CA TRP A 38 9.35 -3.78 0.91
C TRP A 38 10.86 -3.93 0.63
N GLN A 39 11.44 -5.09 0.92
CA GLN A 39 12.87 -5.33 0.69
C GLN A 39 13.25 -5.20 -0.79
N ASN A 40 12.36 -5.49 -1.74
CA ASN A 40 12.65 -5.33 -3.16
C ASN A 40 12.87 -3.85 -3.51
N TYR A 41 12.05 -2.95 -2.95
CA TYR A 41 12.18 -1.51 -3.15
C TYR A 41 13.46 -0.96 -2.51
N VAL A 42 13.75 -1.36 -1.27
CA VAL A 42 14.98 -0.93 -0.58
C VAL A 42 16.23 -1.46 -1.30
N SER A 43 16.18 -2.69 -1.79
CA SER A 43 17.24 -3.28 -2.60
C SER A 43 17.46 -2.51 -3.90
N TYR A 44 16.38 -2.14 -4.59
CA TYR A 44 16.44 -1.30 -5.79
C TYR A 44 17.10 0.06 -5.51
N VAL A 45 16.67 0.73 -4.44
CA VAL A 45 17.25 2.02 -4.01
C VAL A 45 18.74 1.88 -3.68
N ARG A 46 19.13 0.87 -2.90
CA ARG A 46 20.54 0.63 -2.53
C ARG A 46 21.41 0.31 -3.75
N ARG A 47 20.90 -0.49 -4.69
CA ARG A 47 21.61 -0.85 -5.93
C ARG A 47 21.90 0.35 -6.81
N ALA A 48 21.11 1.42 -6.73
CA ALA A 48 21.39 2.67 -7.46
C ALA A 48 22.67 3.35 -6.96
N TRP A 49 23.01 3.22 -5.68
CA TRP A 49 24.19 3.84 -5.07
C TRP A 49 25.40 2.92 -5.02
N ASN A 50 25.19 1.62 -4.80
CA ASN A 50 26.25 0.64 -4.67
C ASN A 50 25.97 -0.59 -5.55
N HIS A 51 26.39 -0.55 -6.82
CA HIS A 51 26.23 -1.68 -7.75
C HIS A 51 26.99 -2.96 -7.31
N LEU A 52 27.97 -2.82 -6.42
CA LEU A 52 28.82 -3.91 -5.90
C LEU A 52 28.36 -4.42 -4.53
N ASP A 53 27.22 -3.96 -3.99
CA ASP A 53 26.73 -4.41 -2.70
C ASP A 53 26.26 -5.88 -2.77
N THR A 54 27.21 -6.81 -2.57
CA THR A 54 26.99 -8.27 -2.56
C THR A 54 26.04 -8.74 -1.45
N HIS A 55 25.69 -7.87 -0.50
CA HIS A 55 24.74 -8.20 0.56
C HIS A 55 23.28 -7.99 0.15
N VAL A 56 23.01 -7.47 -1.06
CA VAL A 56 21.64 -7.35 -1.57
C VAL A 56 21.20 -8.69 -2.15
N PRO A 57 20.18 -9.37 -1.57
CA PRO A 57 19.70 -10.63 -2.10
C PRO A 57 19.13 -10.43 -3.52
N PRO A 58 19.30 -11.42 -4.42
CA PRO A 58 18.78 -11.32 -5.78
C PRO A 58 17.26 -11.18 -5.76
N GLU A 59 16.77 -10.25 -6.56
CA GLU A 59 15.34 -9.97 -6.68
C GLU A 59 14.60 -11.15 -7.31
N LYS A 60 13.53 -11.60 -6.67
CA LYS A 60 12.62 -12.59 -7.23
C LYS A 60 11.54 -11.88 -8.05
N VAL A 61 11.61 -12.02 -9.37
CA VAL A 61 10.63 -11.44 -10.30
C VAL A 61 9.62 -12.49 -10.78
N GLN A 62 8.42 -12.06 -11.13
CA GLN A 62 7.44 -12.93 -11.77
C GLN A 62 7.76 -13.07 -13.26
N ILE A 63 8.01 -14.28 -13.74
CA ILE A 63 8.23 -14.52 -15.16
C ILE A 63 6.89 -14.64 -15.88
N ARG A 64 6.70 -13.85 -16.94
CA ARG A 64 5.53 -13.89 -17.83
C ARG A 64 5.94 -14.11 -19.27
N LYS A 65 5.14 -14.87 -20.02
CA LYS A 65 5.31 -15.03 -21.47
C LYS A 65 4.49 -13.96 -22.20
N TYR A 66 5.15 -13.10 -22.96
CA TYR A 66 4.51 -12.05 -23.76
C TYR A 66 5.08 -12.05 -25.19
N LYS A 67 4.20 -12.13 -26.20
CA LYS A 67 4.56 -12.20 -27.63
C LYS A 67 5.68 -13.22 -27.96
N GLY A 68 5.68 -14.35 -27.27
CA GLY A 68 6.68 -15.41 -27.49
C GLY A 68 8.01 -15.24 -26.72
N SER A 69 8.22 -14.09 -26.07
CA SER A 69 9.38 -13.82 -25.21
C SER A 69 9.03 -14.01 -23.72
N LEU A 70 10.00 -14.39 -22.90
CA LEU A 70 9.88 -14.43 -21.44
C LEU A 70 10.34 -13.10 -20.87
N ILE A 71 9.49 -12.43 -20.12
CA ILE A 71 9.75 -11.14 -19.48
C ILE A 71 9.61 -11.33 -17.98
N GLY A 72 10.63 -10.90 -17.21
CA GLY A 72 10.50 -10.74 -15.76
C GLY A 72 9.75 -9.46 -15.46
N VAL A 73 8.72 -9.53 -14.62
CA VAL A 73 7.98 -8.36 -14.14
C VAL A 73 8.27 -8.20 -12.65
N SER A 74 8.84 -7.05 -12.31
CA SER A 74 9.06 -6.65 -10.93
C SER A 74 7.91 -5.81 -10.40
N VAL A 75 7.57 -5.99 -9.13
CA VAL A 75 6.63 -5.10 -8.42
C VAL A 75 7.20 -3.70 -8.20
N VAL A 76 8.54 -3.55 -8.25
CA VAL A 76 9.21 -2.26 -8.12
C VAL A 76 8.99 -1.41 -9.37
N GLU A 77 8.96 -2.05 -10.55
CA GLU A 77 8.71 -1.38 -11.82
C GLU A 77 7.32 -0.72 -11.86
N ASP A 78 6.31 -1.31 -11.21
CA ASP A 78 4.97 -0.74 -11.11
C ASP A 78 5.01 0.66 -10.43
N TYR A 79 5.84 0.84 -9.40
CA TYR A 79 5.99 2.11 -8.70
C TYR A 79 6.96 3.08 -9.42
N VAL A 80 8.07 2.57 -9.94
CA VAL A 80 9.09 3.37 -10.65
C VAL A 80 8.51 4.01 -11.90
N TYR A 81 7.74 3.25 -12.68
CA TYR A 81 7.11 3.69 -13.92
C TYR A 81 5.64 4.08 -13.74
N ARG A 82 5.26 4.46 -12.52
CA ARG A 82 3.92 4.95 -12.20
C ARG A 82 3.53 6.16 -13.07
N PRO A 83 2.22 6.42 -13.29
CA PRO A 83 1.76 7.61 -14.01
C PRO A 83 2.30 8.92 -13.42
N ASP A 84 2.49 9.94 -14.25
CA ASP A 84 3.08 11.23 -13.83
C ASP A 84 2.14 12.02 -12.89
N GLU A 85 0.84 11.82 -13.04
CA GLU A 85 -0.20 12.37 -12.16
C GLU A 85 -0.03 11.89 -10.71
N LEU A 86 0.55 10.70 -10.54
CA LEU A 86 0.76 10.03 -9.25
C LEU A 86 2.22 10.14 -8.76
N ASN A 87 3.02 11.04 -9.34
CA ASN A 87 4.44 11.17 -9.00
C ASN A 87 4.66 11.63 -7.53
N HIS A 88 3.71 12.36 -6.98
CA HIS A 88 3.75 12.90 -5.62
C HIS A 88 3.54 11.83 -4.53
N LEU A 89 3.05 10.64 -4.87
CA LEU A 89 2.80 9.59 -3.89
C LEU A 89 4.10 8.99 -3.39
N SER A 90 4.20 8.82 -2.07
CA SER A 90 5.22 7.97 -1.45
C SER A 90 4.94 6.50 -1.77
N LEU A 91 5.93 5.62 -1.59
CA LEU A 91 5.73 4.19 -1.78
C LEU A 91 4.68 3.64 -0.81
N TYR A 92 4.65 4.14 0.43
CA TYR A 92 3.66 3.76 1.43
C TYR A 92 2.24 4.12 0.95
N ASP A 93 2.05 5.35 0.46
CA ASP A 93 0.75 5.79 -0.05
C ASP A 93 0.35 5.06 -1.33
N TRP A 94 1.30 4.79 -2.22
CA TRP A 94 1.10 3.98 -3.40
C TRP A 94 0.57 2.59 -3.05
N VAL A 95 1.19 1.90 -2.10
CA VAL A 95 0.75 0.57 -1.65
C VAL A 95 -0.63 0.62 -1.01
N CYS A 96 -0.95 1.70 -0.28
CA CYS A 96 -2.25 1.89 0.34
C CYS A 96 -3.36 2.17 -0.69
N GLN A 97 -3.09 3.01 -1.70
CA GLN A 97 -4.12 3.65 -2.50
C GLN A 97 -4.17 3.17 -3.95
N CYS A 98 -3.12 2.50 -4.43
CA CYS A 98 -3.01 2.06 -5.81
C CYS A 98 -3.02 0.53 -5.93
N TYR A 99 -3.61 0.03 -7.01
CA TYR A 99 -3.42 -1.35 -7.43
C TYR A 99 -3.41 -1.46 -8.95
N CYS A 100 -2.71 -2.48 -9.45
CA CYS A 100 -2.57 -2.76 -10.87
C CYS A 100 -3.67 -3.71 -11.33
N GLU A 101 -4.38 -3.35 -12.41
CA GLU A 101 -5.45 -4.13 -13.00
C GLU A 101 -5.19 -4.40 -14.49
N LYS A 102 -5.56 -5.59 -14.97
CA LYS A 102 -5.48 -5.93 -16.39
C LYS A 102 -6.53 -5.14 -17.15
N SER A 103 -6.13 -4.53 -18.26
CA SER A 103 -7.08 -3.95 -19.19
C SER A 103 -7.91 -5.06 -19.82
N THR A 104 -9.23 -5.00 -19.62
CA THR A 104 -10.22 -5.91 -20.24
C THR A 104 -10.67 -5.41 -21.62
N TRP A 105 -10.05 -4.35 -22.13
CA TRP A 105 -10.56 -3.58 -23.26
C TRP A 105 -10.37 -4.30 -24.60
N LYS A 106 -11.45 -4.94 -25.10
CA LYS A 106 -11.65 -5.19 -26.52
C LYS A 106 -11.81 -3.85 -27.22
N ASN A 107 -10.89 -3.50 -28.13
CA ASN A 107 -10.84 -2.25 -28.92
C ASN A 107 -12.18 -1.49 -29.01
N LYS A 108 -12.27 -0.40 -28.26
CA LYS A 108 -13.11 0.75 -28.57
C LYS A 108 -12.16 1.93 -28.59
N THR A 109 -11.89 2.33 -29.81
CA THR A 109 -11.21 3.54 -30.27
C THR A 109 -11.17 4.68 -29.26
N ALA A 110 -9.97 5.26 -29.16
CA ALA A 110 -9.66 6.49 -28.46
C ALA A 110 -10.67 7.60 -28.78
N THR A 111 -11.28 8.15 -27.74
CA THR A 111 -11.72 9.54 -27.74
C THR A 111 -11.12 10.17 -26.51
N ALA A 112 -9.98 10.82 -26.72
CA ALA A 112 -9.48 11.82 -25.80
C ALA A 112 -10.58 12.88 -25.62
N ARG A 113 -11.12 13.00 -24.41
CA ARG A 113 -11.96 14.14 -24.05
C ARG A 113 -11.05 15.22 -23.47
N SER A 114 -10.67 16.12 -24.35
CA SER A 114 -10.27 17.48 -24.02
C SER A 114 -11.39 18.17 -23.23
N TYR A 115 -10.99 18.86 -22.18
CA TYR A 115 -11.85 19.66 -21.31
C TYR A 115 -12.28 20.92 -22.05
N GLU A 116 -13.57 21.06 -22.33
CA GLU A 116 -14.18 22.35 -22.67
C GLU A 116 -15.19 22.72 -21.59
N SER A 117 -14.96 23.90 -21.04
CA SER A 117 -15.80 24.59 -20.07
C SER A 117 -17.02 25.19 -20.78
N ALA A 118 -18.22 24.92 -20.28
CA ALA A 118 -19.39 25.72 -20.63
C ALA A 118 -20.44 25.68 -19.51
N ASN A 119 -20.59 26.83 -18.86
CA ASN A 119 -21.72 27.20 -18.01
C ASN A 119 -23.06 26.92 -18.70
N LYS A 120 -24.06 26.42 -17.94
CA LYS A 120 -25.45 26.85 -18.11
C LYS A 120 -26.29 26.63 -16.86
N THR A 121 -26.88 27.73 -16.43
CA THR A 121 -27.80 27.92 -15.31
C THR A 121 -29.23 27.52 -15.69
N THR A 122 -30.04 27.33 -14.63
CA THR A 122 -31.50 27.52 -14.47
C THR A 122 -32.51 26.39 -14.77
N LYS A 123 -33.08 25.91 -13.64
CA LYS A 123 -34.50 25.97 -13.19
C LYS A 123 -35.42 24.74 -13.35
N ASN A 124 -35.90 24.31 -12.16
CA ASN A 124 -37.28 23.95 -11.74
C ASN A 124 -38.01 22.80 -12.47
N ASP A 125 -38.87 22.00 -11.87
CA ASP A 125 -39.39 21.75 -10.51
C ASP A 125 -40.03 20.35 -10.59
N ASN A 126 -40.05 19.58 -9.50
CA ASN A 126 -41.27 19.00 -8.90
C ASN A 126 -40.93 17.95 -7.83
N VAL A 127 -41.70 18.06 -6.76
CA VAL A 127 -41.56 17.53 -5.39
C VAL A 127 -42.57 16.39 -5.18
N GLU A 128 -42.22 15.44 -4.29
CA GLU A 128 -43.07 14.65 -3.34
C GLU A 128 -42.11 13.58 -2.74
N VAL A 129 -41.57 13.56 -1.50
CA VAL A 129 -42.05 13.79 -0.09
C VAL A 129 -43.09 12.71 0.28
N GLU A 130 -42.98 11.83 1.28
CA GLU A 130 -42.30 11.70 2.59
C GLU A 130 -42.20 10.17 2.91
N ASP A 131 -41.38 9.63 3.81
CA ASP A 131 -41.64 9.70 5.26
C ASP A 131 -40.46 9.25 6.15
N ILE A 132 -40.52 9.73 7.39
CA ILE A 132 -39.46 10.07 8.34
C ILE A 132 -39.19 9.00 9.43
N SER A 133 -37.95 8.97 9.96
CA SER A 133 -37.58 8.96 11.42
C SER A 133 -36.21 8.25 11.65
N LEU A 134 -35.10 8.99 11.88
CA LEU A 134 -34.52 9.40 13.19
C LEU A 134 -34.21 8.21 14.11
N SER A 135 -33.06 8.04 14.78
CA SER A 135 -31.86 8.83 15.03
C SER A 135 -30.89 7.93 15.84
N ASN A 136 -29.59 8.21 15.81
CA ASN A 136 -28.59 8.03 16.89
C ASN A 136 -27.22 8.32 16.24
N SER A 137 -26.77 9.57 16.14
CA SER A 137 -26.06 10.31 17.20
C SER A 137 -24.98 9.48 17.89
N LEU A 138 -23.82 9.39 17.25
CA LEU A 138 -22.49 9.20 17.86
C LEU A 138 -21.43 9.65 16.85
N ASN A 139 -21.50 10.93 16.45
CA ASN A 139 -20.41 11.63 15.78
C ASN A 139 -20.01 12.78 16.69
N ASP A 140 -19.14 12.48 17.64
CA ASP A 140 -18.31 13.48 18.28
C ASP A 140 -16.89 12.90 18.32
N PHE A 141 -15.88 13.73 18.09
CA PHE A 141 -14.48 13.42 17.76
C PHE A 141 -14.15 13.29 16.25
N ILE A 142 -14.61 14.24 15.43
CA ILE A 142 -13.86 14.60 14.22
C ILE A 142 -13.05 15.86 14.55
N VAL A 143 -11.75 15.68 14.77
CA VAL A 143 -10.79 16.79 14.69
C VAL A 143 -10.65 17.13 13.20
N PRO A 144 -10.93 18.36 12.76
CA PRO A 144 -10.71 18.74 11.36
C PRO A 144 -9.20 18.83 11.12
N ASP A 145 -8.65 17.93 10.30
CA ASP A 145 -7.29 18.08 9.76
C ASP A 145 -7.34 19.01 8.54
N GLU A 146 -6.82 20.22 8.72
CA GLU A 146 -6.75 21.28 7.72
C GLU A 146 -5.72 20.95 6.63
N LEU A 147 -5.93 19.90 5.83
CA LEU A 147 -5.11 19.65 4.62
C LEU A 147 -5.84 18.88 3.50
N ALA A 148 -7.18 18.80 3.55
CA ALA A 148 -8.00 18.17 2.49
C ALA A 148 -8.07 19.02 1.21
N PHE A 149 -6.94 19.24 0.54
CA PHE A 149 -6.90 19.65 -0.85
C PHE A 149 -6.98 18.38 -1.73
N THR A 150 -8.10 18.21 -2.44
CA THR A 150 -8.19 17.59 -3.80
C THR A 150 -8.05 16.07 -4.00
N THR A 151 -8.28 15.20 -3.00
CA THR A 151 -8.21 13.74 -3.24
C THR A 151 -9.27 13.19 -4.20
N ASP A 152 -10.46 13.80 -4.27
CA ASP A 152 -11.57 13.32 -5.11
C ASP A 152 -11.33 13.49 -6.61
N VAL A 153 -10.45 14.43 -7.02
CA VAL A 153 -10.17 14.74 -8.43
C VAL A 153 -9.24 13.70 -9.07
N LEU A 154 -8.39 13.04 -8.27
CA LEU A 154 -7.40 12.08 -8.76
C LEU A 154 -7.91 10.64 -8.81
N LYS A 155 -9.12 10.37 -8.32
CA LYS A 155 -9.70 9.03 -8.38
C LYS A 155 -9.94 8.61 -9.83
N GLY A 156 -9.30 7.50 -10.24
CA GLY A 156 -9.39 7.09 -11.63
C GLY A 156 -8.49 5.93 -12.00
N SER A 157 -8.46 5.68 -13.31
CA SER A 157 -7.61 4.69 -13.96
C SER A 157 -6.56 5.43 -14.79
N TYR A 158 -5.30 5.07 -14.61
CA TYR A 158 -4.14 5.71 -15.22
C TYR A 158 -3.26 4.70 -15.92
N THR A 159 -2.67 5.09 -17.05
CA THR A 159 -1.74 4.22 -17.78
C THR A 159 -0.33 4.38 -17.24
N PHE A 160 0.43 3.28 -17.16
CA PHE A 160 1.86 3.34 -16.87
C PHE A 160 2.63 4.16 -17.92
N GLN A 161 3.83 4.59 -17.54
CA GLN A 161 4.81 5.12 -18.50
C GLN A 161 5.16 4.05 -19.55
N LYS A 162 5.59 4.47 -20.74
CA LYS A 162 5.78 3.59 -21.91
C LYS A 162 6.86 2.55 -21.68
N GLU A 163 7.82 2.88 -20.84
CA GLU A 163 8.97 2.08 -20.42
C GLU A 163 8.55 0.88 -19.56
N HIS A 164 7.37 0.92 -18.94
CA HIS A 164 6.88 -0.17 -18.11
C HIS A 164 6.57 -1.43 -18.96
N PRO A 165 7.04 -2.63 -18.56
CA PRO A 165 6.81 -3.87 -19.33
C PRO A 165 5.33 -4.20 -19.57
N LEU A 166 4.44 -3.71 -18.71
CA LEU A 166 3.00 -3.95 -18.80
C LEU A 166 2.19 -2.72 -19.25
N SER A 167 2.84 -1.65 -19.72
CA SER A 167 2.19 -0.38 -20.09
C SER A 167 1.01 -0.53 -21.05
N SER A 168 1.10 -1.47 -22.00
CA SER A 168 0.03 -1.70 -22.98
C SER A 168 -1.10 -2.63 -22.50
N THR A 169 -0.93 -3.31 -21.36
CA THR A 169 -1.84 -4.41 -20.94
C THR A 169 -2.48 -4.17 -19.58
N HIS A 170 -1.88 -3.32 -18.75
CA HIS A 170 -2.36 -3.04 -17.40
C HIS A 170 -2.48 -1.53 -17.20
N HIS A 171 -3.30 -1.16 -16.24
CA HIS A 171 -3.46 0.22 -15.79
C HIS A 171 -3.48 0.24 -14.26
N ILE A 172 -3.25 1.42 -13.70
CA ILE A 172 -3.25 1.68 -12.28
C ILE A 172 -4.59 2.26 -11.89
N VAL A 173 -5.23 1.68 -10.89
CA VAL A 173 -6.42 2.25 -10.28
C VAL A 173 -6.02 2.97 -9.00
N TYR A 174 -6.26 4.28 -8.96
CA TYR A 174 -6.08 5.11 -7.76
C TYR A 174 -7.41 5.23 -7.01
N ARG A 175 -7.36 4.97 -5.71
CA ARG A 175 -8.54 4.93 -4.84
C ARG A 175 -8.52 6.07 -3.84
N ASP A 176 -9.71 6.38 -3.33
CA ASP A 176 -9.87 7.32 -2.24
C ASP A 176 -9.27 6.79 -0.93
N GLN A 177 -8.77 7.71 -0.10
CA GLN A 177 -8.10 7.44 1.16
C GLN A 177 -8.99 6.69 2.17
N LEU A 178 -10.31 6.90 2.17
CA LEU A 178 -11.23 6.17 3.05
C LEU A 178 -11.27 4.66 2.71
N LYS A 179 -10.99 4.33 1.46
CA LYS A 179 -10.91 2.97 0.90
C LYS A 179 -9.48 2.45 0.78
N ALA A 180 -8.51 3.17 1.36
CA ALA A 180 -7.12 2.75 1.39
C ALA A 180 -6.96 1.38 2.05
N PHE A 181 -6.04 0.60 1.49
CA PHE A 181 -5.60 -0.66 2.03
C PHE A 181 -4.58 -0.45 3.15
N ILE A 182 -4.49 -1.44 4.03
CA ILE A 182 -3.45 -1.50 5.05
C ILE A 182 -2.27 -2.27 4.46
N PRO A 183 -1.06 -1.69 4.40
CA PRO A 183 0.12 -2.41 3.95
C PRO A 183 0.44 -3.60 4.86
N ASN A 184 0.56 -4.77 4.25
CA ASN A 184 1.07 -5.97 4.88
C ASN A 184 2.51 -6.19 4.39
N PHE A 185 3.47 -5.79 5.21
CA PHE A 185 4.89 -5.89 4.89
C PHE A 185 5.35 -7.36 4.95
N ILE A 186 5.73 -7.89 3.79
CA ILE A 186 6.24 -9.25 3.62
C ILE A 186 7.74 -9.22 3.35
N GLY A 187 8.47 -10.12 3.99
CA GLY A 187 9.92 -10.22 3.93
C GLY A 187 10.50 -10.43 5.33
N SER A 188 11.73 -9.94 5.54
CA SER A 188 12.26 -9.79 6.88
C SER A 188 11.45 -8.78 7.69
N VAL A 189 11.67 -8.78 9.00
CA VAL A 189 11.14 -7.75 9.89
C VAL A 189 11.71 -6.38 9.51
N LEU A 190 10.88 -5.33 9.60
CA LEU A 190 11.29 -3.95 9.30
C LEU A 190 12.41 -3.50 10.24
N PRO A 191 13.40 -2.71 9.78
CA PRO A 191 14.48 -2.27 10.66
C PRO A 191 13.96 -1.46 11.85
N ARG A 192 14.60 -1.65 13.00
CA ARG A 192 14.31 -0.90 14.23
C ARG A 192 14.98 0.46 14.19
N ARG A 193 14.39 1.44 14.90
CA ARG A 193 15.00 2.77 15.02
C ARG A 193 16.13 2.80 16.05
N ASP A 194 15.96 2.05 17.12
CA ASP A 194 16.78 2.08 18.34
C ASP A 194 17.91 1.03 18.35
N HIS A 195 17.77 -0.04 17.56
CA HIS A 195 18.74 -1.14 17.50
C HIS A 195 19.10 -1.54 16.06
N GLY A 196 20.35 -1.98 15.87
CA GLY A 196 20.84 -2.51 14.61
C GLY A 196 21.45 -1.45 13.69
N ASP A 197 21.31 -1.65 12.38
CA ASP A 197 21.86 -0.76 11.36
C ASP A 197 20.95 0.46 11.14
N TYR A 198 21.34 1.60 11.72
CA TYR A 198 20.61 2.85 11.62
C TYR A 198 20.64 3.43 10.19
N GLU A 199 21.72 3.23 9.42
CA GLU A 199 21.77 3.65 8.02
C GLU A 199 20.74 2.88 7.18
N TYR A 200 20.61 1.58 7.44
CA TYR A 200 19.58 0.76 6.80
C TYR A 200 18.16 1.16 7.22
N TYR A 201 17.95 1.52 8.49
CA TYR A 201 16.68 2.09 8.96
C TYR A 201 16.33 3.37 8.19
N CYS A 202 17.24 4.34 8.14
CA CYS A 202 17.05 5.60 7.44
C CYS A 202 16.77 5.39 5.94
N CYS A 203 17.55 4.53 5.27
CA CYS A 203 17.32 4.16 3.88
C CYS A 203 15.93 3.55 3.67
N THR A 204 15.48 2.66 4.57
CA THR A 204 14.18 2.00 4.48
C THR A 204 13.03 3.00 4.67
N MET A 205 13.14 3.88 5.66
CA MET A 205 12.10 4.88 5.92
C MET A 205 12.02 5.92 4.79
N LEU A 206 13.14 6.38 4.24
CA LEU A 206 13.15 7.22 3.05
C LEU A 206 12.51 6.50 1.85
N THR A 207 12.84 5.23 1.64
CA THR A 207 12.26 4.42 0.56
C THR A 207 10.73 4.33 0.68
N LEU A 208 10.19 4.24 1.90
CA LEU A 208 8.75 4.12 2.12
C LEU A 208 8.02 5.46 2.02
N PHE A 209 8.57 6.54 2.57
CA PHE A 209 7.82 7.79 2.82
C PHE A 209 8.25 9.00 2.01
N HIS A 210 9.41 8.94 1.34
CA HIS A 210 9.79 9.94 0.35
C HIS A 210 9.24 9.50 -1.02
N PRO A 211 8.62 10.37 -1.82
CA PRO A 211 8.30 10.06 -3.22
C PRO A 211 9.58 9.95 -4.06
N TRP A 212 9.71 8.92 -4.89
CA TRP A 212 10.90 8.74 -5.74
C TRP A 212 10.59 7.90 -6.98
N ARG A 213 11.32 8.10 -8.08
CA ARG A 213 11.36 7.14 -9.22
C ARG A 213 12.69 6.42 -9.29
N SER A 214 13.77 7.07 -8.90
CA SER A 214 15.10 6.48 -8.78
C SER A 214 15.63 6.55 -7.34
N GLY A 215 16.41 5.55 -6.94
CA GLY A 215 17.12 5.58 -5.65
C GLY A 215 18.06 6.77 -5.50
N MET A 216 18.49 7.38 -6.62
CA MET A 216 19.33 8.58 -6.63
C MET A 216 18.60 9.84 -6.16
N GLU A 217 17.26 9.85 -6.15
CA GLU A 217 16.47 11.01 -5.69
C GLU A 217 16.42 11.11 -4.15
N LEU A 218 16.76 10.02 -3.45
CA LEU A 218 16.62 9.93 -2.00
C LEU A 218 17.81 10.43 -1.21
N LYS A 219 18.92 10.74 -1.87
CA LYS A 219 20.18 11.12 -1.23
C LYS A 219 21.06 11.89 -2.22
N LEU A 220 21.96 12.75 -1.73
CA LEU A 220 23.00 13.35 -2.57
C LEU A 220 24.28 12.50 -2.59
N ALA A 221 25.11 12.70 -3.62
CA ALA A 221 26.41 12.08 -3.68
C ALA A 221 27.29 12.55 -2.52
N GLY A 222 27.78 11.60 -1.72
CA GLY A 222 28.60 11.87 -0.53
C GLY A 222 27.82 11.97 0.79
N ASP A 223 26.50 12.15 0.77
CA ASP A 223 25.70 12.13 1.99
C ASP A 223 25.56 10.70 2.54
N THR A 224 25.35 10.56 3.85
CA THR A 224 24.89 9.31 4.49
C THR A 224 23.36 9.22 4.44
N TRP A 225 22.80 8.02 4.60
CA TRP A 225 21.33 7.87 4.66
C TRP A 225 20.74 8.58 5.87
N SER A 226 21.43 8.54 7.02
CA SER A 226 21.06 9.31 8.21
C SER A 226 21.03 10.82 7.97
N ALA A 227 22.00 11.37 7.25
CA ALA A 227 22.04 12.79 6.92
C ALA A 227 20.86 13.20 6.02
N SER A 228 20.55 12.40 4.99
CA SER A 228 19.38 12.64 4.14
C SER A 228 18.07 12.52 4.90
N PHE A 229 17.95 11.50 5.76
CA PHE A 229 16.79 11.29 6.60
C PHE A 229 16.52 12.47 7.55
N ALA A 230 17.57 13.06 8.13
CA ALA A 230 17.45 14.22 8.99
C ALA A 230 17.07 15.51 8.23
N LYS A 231 17.43 15.62 6.94
CA LYS A 231 17.07 16.76 6.09
C LYS A 231 15.63 16.68 5.57
N TYR A 232 15.11 15.47 5.36
CA TYR A 232 13.76 15.28 4.84
C TYR A 232 12.70 15.59 5.90
N SER A 233 11.66 16.33 5.50
CA SER A 233 10.56 16.73 6.38
C SER A 233 9.41 15.72 6.27
N PHE A 234 9.31 14.80 7.22
CA PHE A 234 8.20 13.85 7.31
C PHE A 234 6.94 14.52 7.87
N THR A 235 5.77 14.09 7.40
CA THR A 235 4.50 14.56 7.96
C THR A 235 4.26 13.96 9.36
N PRO A 236 3.44 14.60 10.21
CA PRO A 236 3.11 14.04 11.53
C PRO A 236 2.56 12.61 11.45
N CYS A 237 1.68 12.34 10.48
CA CYS A 237 1.13 11.00 10.25
C CYS A 237 2.22 9.99 9.86
N GLN A 238 3.19 10.36 9.01
CA GLN A 238 4.30 9.47 8.66
C GLN A 238 5.17 9.15 9.88
N LEU A 239 5.46 10.14 10.72
CA LEU A 239 6.21 9.94 11.96
C LEU A 239 5.47 9.02 12.94
N GLU A 240 4.15 9.16 13.04
CA GLU A 240 3.29 8.28 13.84
C GLU A 240 3.34 6.83 13.33
N ILE A 241 3.25 6.63 12.01
CA ILE A 241 3.39 5.29 11.40
C ILE A 241 4.78 4.70 11.69
N MET A 242 5.85 5.50 11.61
CA MET A 242 7.20 5.05 11.98
C MET A 242 7.31 4.63 13.45
N GLN A 243 6.62 5.34 14.36
CA GLN A 243 6.54 4.96 15.77
C GLN A 243 5.79 3.63 15.92
N HIS A 244 4.67 3.45 15.21
CA HIS A 244 3.92 2.19 15.20
C HIS A 244 4.75 1.01 14.67
N PHE A 245 5.66 1.23 13.72
CA PHE A 245 6.59 0.18 13.30
C PHE A 245 7.54 -0.23 14.43
N ASN A 246 7.95 0.70 15.30
CA ASN A 246 8.82 0.43 16.44
C ASN A 246 8.09 -0.26 17.60
N LEU A 247 6.81 0.05 17.81
CA LEU A 247 5.98 -0.46 18.92
C LEU A 247 5.98 -1.99 19.02
N ARG A 248 5.98 -2.69 17.88
CA ARG A 248 6.07 -4.17 17.87
C ARG A 248 7.29 -4.66 18.64
N TYR A 249 8.42 -3.98 18.51
CA TYR A 249 9.67 -4.35 19.16
C TYR A 249 9.66 -3.99 20.64
N GLU A 250 9.16 -2.82 20.99
CA GLU A 250 8.97 -2.41 22.39
C GLU A 250 8.13 -3.44 23.16
N CYS A 251 7.05 -3.96 22.55
CA CYS A 251 6.25 -5.03 23.16
C CYS A 251 7.02 -6.36 23.31
N LEU A 252 7.86 -6.71 22.33
CA LEU A 252 8.67 -7.94 22.38
C LEU A 252 9.73 -7.84 23.47
N ASP A 253 10.42 -6.71 23.54
CA ASP A 253 11.46 -6.43 24.53
C ASP A 253 10.85 -6.41 25.93
N ALA A 254 9.74 -5.71 26.15
CA ALA A 254 9.05 -5.68 27.44
C ALA A 254 8.64 -7.08 27.93
N ARG A 255 8.18 -7.95 27.01
CA ARG A 255 7.85 -9.34 27.33
C ARG A 255 9.10 -10.13 27.74
N ASP A 256 10.19 -9.97 27.00
CA ASP A 256 11.41 -10.74 27.21
C ASP A 256 12.15 -10.25 28.47
N ASP A 257 12.12 -8.95 28.78
CA ASP A 257 12.57 -8.35 30.03
C ASP A 257 11.79 -8.88 31.23
N PHE A 258 10.46 -8.93 31.14
CA PHE A 258 9.62 -9.50 32.19
C PHE A 258 9.95 -10.98 32.44
N ARG A 259 10.16 -11.76 31.37
CA ARG A 259 10.59 -13.16 31.48
C ARG A 259 11.98 -13.31 32.10
N ALA A 260 12.91 -12.40 31.79
CA ALA A 260 14.25 -12.41 32.37
C ALA A 260 14.21 -12.08 33.86
N GLN A 261 13.33 -11.18 34.30
CA GLN A 261 13.11 -10.87 35.71
C GLN A 261 12.56 -12.08 36.48
N LEU A 262 11.58 -12.79 35.92
CA LEU A 262 11.03 -14.01 36.53
C LEU A 262 12.02 -15.16 36.68
N LYS A 263 13.05 -15.24 35.83
CA LYS A 263 14.10 -16.27 35.95
C LYS A 263 15.18 -15.93 36.98
N LYS A 264 15.25 -14.67 37.40
CA LYS A 264 16.25 -14.18 38.37
C LYS A 264 15.75 -14.27 39.82
N GLY A 265 14.44 -14.35 40.04
CA GLY A 265 13.81 -14.62 41.33
C GLY A 265 13.58 -16.11 41.53
#